data_AF-A0A318SQ97-F1
#
_entry.id   AF-A0A318SQ97-F1
#
_cell.length_a   1.000
_cell.length_b   1.000
_cell.length_c   1.000
_cell.angle_alpha   90.00
_cell.angle_beta   90.00
_cell.angle_gamma   90.00
#
_symmetry.space_group_name_H-M   'P 1'
#
loop_
_entity.id
_entity.type
_entity.pdbx_description
1 polymer ?
#
loop_
_entity_poly.entity_id
_entity_poly.type
_entity_poly.pdbx_seq_one_letter_code
_entity_poly.pdbx_strand_id
1 'polypeptide(L)'
;MDVHRLAFSLDHRIGHVLRREDGGMLTLQETLPVFEHPEDADRYALDHALHLTPAAASPVQLDVLALWLSRDRVDISHDVLLHAWELFAAVARSLKSRDSRVVAEFEGPGCLYDKLFWTSVTPGGALSVAERAKLRWVLAEGLRSFRGALSWQTARDTTN
;
A
#
# COMPACT_ATOMS: atom_id res chain seq x y z
N MET A 1 16.73 13.27 0.59
CA MET A 1 16.06 12.04 0.08
C MET A 1 14.65 12.45 -0.28
N ASP A 2 14.21 12.11 -1.48
CA ASP A 2 12.92 12.55 -1.97
C ASP A 2 11.84 11.55 -1.57
N VAL A 3 10.74 12.08 -1.06
CA VAL A 3 9.60 11.31 -0.56
C VAL A 3 8.28 11.89 -1.07
N HIS A 4 7.31 11.03 -1.23
CA HIS A 4 5.94 11.34 -1.62
C HIS A 4 5.00 11.03 -0.48
N ARG A 5 4.06 11.92 -0.19
CA ARG A 5 2.96 11.64 0.72
C ARG A 5 1.92 10.79 -0.01
N LEU A 6 1.59 9.63 0.57
CA LEU A 6 0.51 8.78 0.07
C LEU A 6 -0.59 8.72 1.13
N ALA A 7 -1.81 9.08 0.73
CA ALA A 7 -3.00 8.95 1.56
C ALA A 7 -3.66 7.59 1.34
N PHE A 8 -4.22 6.99 2.37
CA PHE A 8 -5.03 5.78 2.29
C PHE A 8 -6.24 5.88 3.22
N SER A 9 -7.31 5.16 2.91
CA SER A 9 -8.45 4.95 3.81
C SER A 9 -8.46 3.51 4.31
N LEU A 10 -8.49 3.32 5.63
CA LEU A 10 -8.55 2.00 6.25
C LEU A 10 -9.24 2.08 7.62
N ASP A 11 -10.17 1.16 7.86
CA ASP A 11 -10.98 1.10 9.07
C ASP A 11 -11.72 2.44 9.32
N HIS A 12 -12.20 3.04 8.23
CA HIS A 12 -12.88 4.35 8.19
C HIS A 12 -12.03 5.55 8.67
N ARG A 13 -10.70 5.39 8.71
CA ARG A 13 -9.75 6.46 9.00
C ARG A 13 -8.92 6.79 7.76
N ILE A 14 -8.56 8.06 7.62
CA ILE A 14 -7.57 8.49 6.62
C ILE A 14 -6.20 8.50 7.30
N GLY A 15 -5.23 7.85 6.68
CA GLY A 15 -3.85 7.86 7.10
C GLY A 15 -2.94 8.35 5.98
N HIS A 16 -1.83 8.96 6.39
CA HIS A 16 -0.79 9.44 5.50
C HIS A 16 0.51 8.72 5.83
N VAL A 17 1.17 8.22 4.79
CA VAL A 17 2.48 7.55 4.88
C VAL A 17 3.44 8.21 3.90
N LEU A 18 4.74 8.09 4.16
CA LEU A 18 5.77 8.61 3.27
C LEU A 18 6.34 7.47 2.44
N ARG A 19 6.31 7.62 1.12
CA ARG A 19 6.90 6.69 0.14
C ARG A 19 8.19 7.32 -0.40
N ARG A 20 9.27 6.56 -0.48
CA ARG A 20 10.54 6.97 -1.07
C ARG A 20 10.46 6.93 -2.60
N GLU A 21 11.30 7.73 -3.25
CA GLU A 21 11.40 7.77 -4.72
C GLU A 21 11.80 6.41 -5.34
N ASP A 22 12.59 5.59 -4.63
CA ASP A 22 12.93 4.21 -5.04
C ASP A 22 11.73 3.23 -4.98
N GLY A 23 10.55 3.76 -4.66
CA GLY A 23 9.28 3.06 -4.64
C GLY A 23 9.00 2.29 -3.35
N GLY A 24 9.94 2.22 -2.39
CA GLY A 24 9.70 1.66 -1.07
C GLY A 24 8.99 2.63 -0.13
N MET A 25 8.43 2.13 0.97
CA MET A 25 7.95 2.97 2.08
C MET A 25 9.10 3.48 2.97
N LEU A 26 8.94 4.67 3.53
CA LEU A 26 9.74 5.12 4.67
C LEU A 26 9.33 4.29 5.89
N THR A 27 10.32 3.76 6.62
CA THR A 27 10.09 2.93 7.81
C THR A 27 10.95 3.41 8.96
N LEU A 28 10.45 3.24 10.19
CA LEU A 28 11.15 3.52 11.43
C LEU A 28 11.10 2.25 12.29
N GLN A 29 12.26 1.68 12.62
CA GLN A 29 12.36 0.48 13.46
C GLN A 29 11.42 -0.66 13.00
N GLU A 30 11.41 -0.97 11.70
CA GLU A 30 10.53 -2.00 11.09
C GLU A 30 9.02 -1.68 11.14
N THR A 31 8.64 -0.44 11.41
CA THR A 31 7.25 0.03 11.34
C THR A 31 7.07 1.12 10.29
N LEU A 32 5.84 1.27 9.81
CA LEU A 32 5.41 2.35 8.92
C LEU A 32 4.83 3.48 9.78
N PRO A 33 5.52 4.63 9.90
CA PRO A 33 4.92 5.79 10.56
C PRO A 33 3.71 6.26 9.76
N VAL A 34 2.56 6.33 10.42
CA VAL A 34 1.30 6.82 9.83
C VAL A 34 0.90 8.11 10.52
N PHE A 35 0.56 9.12 9.74
CA PHE A 35 0.10 10.41 10.22
C PHE A 35 -1.39 10.56 9.93
N GLU A 36 -2.16 11.02 10.92
CA GLU A 36 -3.60 11.26 10.74
C GLU A 36 -3.87 12.54 9.94
N HIS A 37 -2.99 13.54 10.09
CA HIS A 37 -3.07 14.80 9.37
C HIS A 37 -1.91 14.93 8.38
N PRO A 38 -2.18 15.43 7.16
CA PRO A 38 -1.14 15.61 6.15
C PRO A 38 -0.03 16.57 6.64
N GLU A 39 -0.38 17.57 7.44
CA GLU A 39 0.57 18.55 7.98
C GLU A 39 1.58 17.93 8.95
N ASP A 40 1.22 16.86 9.66
CA ASP A 40 2.14 16.17 10.57
C ASP A 40 3.16 15.33 9.79
N ALA A 41 2.76 14.76 8.65
CA ALA A 41 3.69 14.11 7.72
C ALA A 41 4.67 15.12 7.11
N ASP A 42 4.18 16.32 6.79
CA ASP A 42 5.00 17.41 6.22
C ASP A 42 6.00 17.93 7.25
N ARG A 43 5.56 18.11 8.50
CA ARG A 43 6.45 18.48 9.62
C ARG A 43 7.51 17.41 9.85
N TYR A 44 7.12 16.14 9.91
CA TYR A 44 8.05 15.03 10.06
C TYR A 44 9.11 15.04 8.94
N ALA A 45 8.69 15.24 7.69
CA ALA A 45 9.61 15.32 6.56
C ALA A 45 10.60 16.48 6.71
N LEU A 46 10.14 17.67 7.15
CA LEU A 46 11.01 18.83 7.42
C LEU A 46 12.01 18.55 8.54
N ASP A 47 11.54 18.02 9.67
CA ASP A 47 12.37 17.73 10.85
C ASP A 47 13.48 16.71 10.54
N HIS A 48 13.23 15.81 9.59
CA HIS A 48 14.17 14.79 9.14
C HIS A 48 14.91 15.14 7.83
N ALA A 49 14.83 16.41 7.37
CA ALA A 49 15.46 16.89 6.13
C ALA A 49 15.13 16.03 4.89
N LEU A 50 13.90 15.53 4.82
CA LEU A 50 13.34 14.83 3.66
C LEU A 50 12.71 15.86 2.71
N HIS A 51 12.97 15.70 1.41
CA HIS A 51 12.34 16.55 0.41
C HIS A 51 10.99 15.98 0.06
N LEU A 52 9.93 16.64 0.51
CA LEU A 52 8.57 16.23 0.19
C LEU A 52 8.20 16.72 -1.21
N THR A 53 8.02 15.79 -2.13
CA THR A 53 7.48 16.06 -3.46
C THR A 53 5.96 16.10 -3.36
N PRO A 54 5.29 17.14 -3.90
CA PRO A 54 3.83 17.19 -3.92
C PRO A 54 3.28 15.98 -4.66
N ALA A 55 2.58 15.11 -3.96
CA ALA A 55 1.83 14.04 -4.58
C ALA A 55 0.37 14.46 -4.68
N ALA A 56 -0.17 14.47 -5.89
CA ALA A 56 -1.59 14.52 -6.13
C ALA A 56 -2.10 13.08 -6.20
N ALA A 57 -2.85 12.64 -5.20
CA ALA A 57 -3.61 11.42 -5.30
C ALA A 57 -4.82 11.43 -4.37
N SER A 58 -5.94 10.94 -4.89
CA SER A 58 -7.04 10.45 -4.07
C SER A 58 -6.51 9.35 -3.13
N PRO A 59 -7.05 9.22 -1.90
CA PRO A 59 -6.62 8.18 -0.99
C PRO A 59 -6.77 6.79 -1.60
N VAL A 60 -5.78 5.92 -1.37
CA VAL A 60 -5.89 4.49 -1.68
C VAL A 60 -7.02 3.89 -0.84
N GLN A 61 -8.07 3.41 -1.48
CA GLN A 61 -9.31 2.99 -0.82
C GLN A 61 -9.21 1.55 -0.25
N LEU A 62 -8.45 1.35 0.82
CA LEU A 62 -8.26 0.02 1.42
C LEU A 62 -9.52 -0.49 2.13
N ASP A 63 -10.44 0.39 2.55
CA ASP A 63 -11.77 -0.01 3.04
C ASP A 63 -12.58 -0.74 1.97
N VAL A 64 -12.54 -0.23 0.73
CA VAL A 64 -13.22 -0.84 -0.43
C VAL A 64 -12.59 -2.20 -0.73
N LEU A 65 -11.26 -2.28 -0.69
CA LEU A 65 -10.54 -3.54 -0.82
C LEU A 65 -10.94 -4.54 0.27
N ALA A 66 -10.95 -4.13 1.54
CA ALA A 66 -11.30 -4.99 2.66
C ALA A 66 -12.73 -5.55 2.51
N LEU A 67 -13.68 -4.69 2.10
CA LEU A 67 -15.05 -5.10 1.82
C LEU A 67 -15.10 -6.13 0.68
N TRP A 68 -14.39 -5.88 -0.42
CA TRP A 68 -14.29 -6.80 -1.55
C TRP A 68 -13.67 -8.15 -1.15
N LEU A 69 -12.63 -8.16 -0.32
CA LEU A 69 -12.01 -9.39 0.18
C LEU A 69 -12.97 -10.19 1.08
N SER A 70 -13.86 -9.50 1.81
CA SER A 70 -14.85 -10.15 2.69
C SER A 70 -16.10 -10.70 1.97
N ARG A 71 -16.33 -10.31 0.71
CA ARG A 71 -17.55 -10.64 -0.04
C ARG A 71 -17.25 -11.10 -1.46
N ASP A 72 -17.77 -12.24 -1.86
CA ASP A 72 -17.52 -12.80 -3.20
C ASP A 72 -18.31 -12.14 -4.34
N ARG A 73 -19.29 -11.29 -4.03
CA ARG A 73 -20.22 -10.69 -5.02
C ARG A 73 -20.12 -9.17 -5.15
N VAL A 74 -19.08 -8.57 -4.59
CA VAL A 74 -18.85 -7.13 -4.72
C VAL A 74 -17.89 -6.93 -5.88
N ASP A 75 -18.19 -6.00 -6.77
CA ASP A 75 -17.25 -5.57 -7.79
C ASP A 75 -16.26 -4.57 -7.19
N ILE A 76 -15.02 -4.60 -7.67
CA ILE A 76 -13.96 -3.66 -7.28
C ILE A 76 -13.37 -3.04 -8.54
N SER A 77 -13.07 -1.74 -8.48
CA SER A 77 -12.46 -1.07 -9.62
C SER A 77 -11.00 -1.50 -9.80
N HIS A 78 -10.54 -1.41 -11.05
CA HIS A 78 -9.14 -1.68 -11.40
C HIS A 78 -8.17 -0.78 -10.64
N ASP A 79 -8.49 0.52 -10.56
CA ASP A 79 -7.65 1.51 -9.88
C ASP A 79 -7.46 1.20 -8.40
N VAL A 80 -8.51 0.73 -7.70
CA VAL A 80 -8.38 0.35 -6.29
C VAL A 80 -7.46 -0.86 -6.13
N LEU A 81 -7.58 -1.85 -7.02
CA LEU A 81 -6.68 -3.01 -7.03
C LEU A 81 -5.23 -2.61 -7.33
N LEU A 82 -5.02 -1.74 -8.33
CA LEU A 82 -3.70 -1.28 -8.74
C LEU A 82 -3.02 -0.49 -7.62
N HIS A 83 -3.69 0.52 -7.08
CA HIS A 83 -3.11 1.35 -6.02
C HIS A 83 -2.85 0.55 -4.74
N ALA A 84 -3.73 -0.41 -4.39
CA ALA A 84 -3.48 -1.30 -3.26
C ALA A 84 -2.27 -2.22 -3.52
N TRP A 85 -2.15 -2.76 -4.74
CA TRP A 85 -1.02 -3.59 -5.12
C TRP A 85 0.30 -2.82 -5.01
N GLU A 86 0.37 -1.61 -5.60
CA GLU A 86 1.56 -0.76 -5.53
C GLU A 86 1.95 -0.42 -4.09
N LEU A 87 0.96 -0.12 -3.25
CA LEU A 87 1.17 0.15 -1.83
C LEU A 87 1.74 -1.08 -1.12
N PHE A 88 1.16 -2.26 -1.31
CA PHE A 88 1.63 -3.47 -0.64
C PHE A 88 3.00 -3.92 -1.16
N ALA A 89 3.29 -3.74 -2.44
CA ALA A 89 4.62 -3.98 -3.01
C ALA A 89 5.66 -3.03 -2.38
N ALA A 90 5.34 -1.74 -2.25
CA ALA A 90 6.21 -0.76 -1.59
C ALA A 90 6.49 -1.14 -0.12
N VAL A 91 5.47 -1.62 0.58
CA VAL A 91 5.58 -2.09 1.97
C VAL A 91 6.44 -3.34 2.07
N ALA A 92 6.21 -4.32 1.20
CA ALA A 92 6.96 -5.57 1.14
C ALA A 92 8.46 -5.32 0.92
N ARG A 93 8.81 -4.40 0.01
CA ARG A 93 10.18 -3.98 -0.26
C ARG A 93 10.87 -3.39 0.95
N SER A 94 10.17 -2.52 1.68
CA SER A 94 10.75 -1.78 2.80
C SER A 94 10.85 -2.58 4.08
N LEU A 95 9.87 -3.44 4.35
CA LEU A 95 9.81 -4.17 5.60
C LEU A 95 10.54 -5.51 5.56
N LYS A 96 11.23 -5.84 4.46
CA LYS A 96 11.87 -7.15 4.21
C LYS A 96 11.03 -8.25 4.84
N SER A 97 9.76 -8.32 4.42
CA SER A 97 8.78 -9.15 5.11
C SER A 97 9.36 -10.56 5.27
N ARG A 98 9.21 -11.14 6.48
CA ARG A 98 9.76 -12.47 6.81
C ARG A 98 9.18 -13.59 5.93
N ASP A 99 8.16 -13.30 5.13
CA ASP A 99 7.50 -14.25 4.25
C ASP A 99 7.85 -13.97 2.78
N SER A 100 9.00 -14.51 2.36
CA SER A 100 9.56 -14.34 1.01
C SER A 100 8.62 -14.77 -0.11
N ARG A 101 7.60 -15.60 0.19
CA ARG A 101 6.61 -16.07 -0.79
C ARG A 101 5.63 -14.98 -1.21
N VAL A 102 5.16 -14.15 -0.28
CA VAL A 102 4.24 -13.05 -0.60
C VAL A 102 4.98 -11.93 -1.32
N VAL A 103 6.21 -11.63 -0.92
CA VAL A 103 7.07 -10.63 -1.59
C VAL A 103 7.35 -11.03 -3.04
N ALA A 104 7.63 -12.31 -3.28
CA ALA A 104 7.84 -12.82 -4.64
C ALA A 104 6.61 -12.68 -5.54
N GLU A 105 5.39 -12.66 -4.98
CA GLU A 105 4.18 -12.41 -5.76
C GLU A 105 3.97 -10.93 -6.11
N PHE A 106 4.58 -10.00 -5.37
CA PHE A 106 4.54 -8.57 -5.67
C PHE A 106 5.67 -8.11 -6.61
N GLU A 107 6.85 -8.75 -6.53
CA GLU A 107 8.07 -8.26 -7.21
C GLU A 107 8.74 -9.30 -8.12
N GLY A 108 8.28 -10.55 -8.12
CA GLY A 108 8.91 -11.64 -8.87
C GLY A 108 8.55 -11.65 -10.36
N PRO A 109 9.42 -12.24 -11.21
CA PRO A 109 9.12 -12.44 -12.63
C PRO A 109 7.90 -13.35 -12.82
N GLY A 110 6.98 -12.96 -13.71
CA GLY A 110 5.73 -13.69 -13.94
C GLY A 110 4.71 -13.56 -12.81
N CYS A 111 4.87 -12.55 -11.95
CA CYS A 111 3.89 -12.20 -10.95
C CYS A 111 2.54 -11.85 -11.59
N LEU A 112 1.48 -11.93 -10.78
CA LEU A 112 0.13 -11.61 -11.26
C LEU A 112 0.02 -10.17 -11.78
N TYR A 113 0.91 -9.25 -11.34
CA TYR A 113 0.90 -7.85 -11.74
C TYR A 113 0.88 -7.65 -13.26
N ASP A 114 1.84 -8.22 -13.99
CA ASP A 114 1.94 -8.03 -15.44
C ASP A 114 0.69 -8.54 -16.17
N LYS A 115 0.11 -9.65 -15.68
CA LYS A 115 -1.13 -10.23 -16.20
C LYS A 115 -2.40 -9.45 -15.83
N LEU A 116 -2.37 -8.64 -14.77
CA LEU A 116 -3.54 -7.93 -14.24
C LEU A 116 -3.64 -6.49 -14.71
N PHE A 117 -2.50 -5.86 -14.99
CA PHE A 117 -2.43 -4.42 -15.20
C PHE A 117 -1.82 -4.03 -16.56
N TRP A 118 -1.13 -4.95 -17.25
CA TRP A 118 -0.42 -4.65 -18.51
C TRP A 118 -0.82 -5.49 -19.71
N THR A 119 -1.29 -6.73 -19.51
CA THR A 119 -2.02 -7.42 -20.58
C THR A 119 -3.41 -6.79 -20.70
N SER A 120 -3.97 -6.72 -21.91
CA SER A 120 -5.26 -6.06 -22.25
C SER A 120 -6.50 -6.72 -21.61
N VAL A 121 -6.31 -7.39 -20.49
CA VAL A 121 -7.24 -8.19 -19.74
C VAL A 121 -7.77 -7.29 -18.64
N THR A 122 -9.00 -6.80 -18.80
CA THR A 122 -9.74 -6.13 -17.72
C THR A 122 -9.72 -7.02 -16.47
N PRO A 123 -9.72 -6.48 -15.23
CA PRO A 123 -9.94 -7.27 -14.03
C PRO A 123 -11.37 -7.83 -14.09
N GLY A 124 -11.51 -9.04 -14.65
CA GLY A 124 -12.80 -9.62 -15.04
C GLY A 124 -12.74 -10.34 -16.40
N GLY A 125 -11.91 -9.86 -17.32
CA GLY A 125 -11.44 -10.62 -18.47
C GLY A 125 -10.48 -11.72 -18.01
N ALA A 126 -10.72 -12.94 -18.48
CA ALA A 126 -9.85 -14.13 -18.49
C ALA A 126 -8.88 -14.49 -17.33
N LEU A 127 -9.01 -13.97 -16.11
CA LEU A 127 -8.40 -14.66 -14.96
C LEU A 127 -9.11 -15.99 -14.74
N SER A 128 -8.37 -17.08 -14.65
CA SER A 128 -8.90 -18.36 -14.19
C SER A 128 -9.42 -18.25 -12.75
N VAL A 129 -10.27 -19.19 -12.35
CA VAL A 129 -10.73 -19.29 -10.95
C VAL A 129 -9.54 -19.34 -9.98
N ALA A 130 -8.49 -20.08 -10.35
CA ALA A 130 -7.27 -20.18 -9.56
C ALA A 130 -6.52 -18.85 -9.47
N GLU A 131 -6.40 -18.10 -10.56
CA GLU A 131 -5.74 -16.79 -10.55
C GLU A 131 -6.54 -15.74 -9.76
N ARG A 132 -7.87 -15.76 -9.83
CA ARG A 132 -8.71 -14.91 -8.96
C ARG A 132 -8.53 -15.25 -7.49
N ALA A 133 -8.51 -16.54 -7.14
CA ALA A 133 -8.26 -16.98 -5.78
C ALA A 133 -6.87 -16.55 -5.30
N LYS A 134 -5.84 -16.68 -6.15
CA LYS A 134 -4.48 -16.25 -5.87
C LYS A 134 -4.39 -14.73 -5.66
N LEU A 135 -5.01 -13.93 -6.53
CA LEU A 135 -5.07 -12.47 -6.39
C LEU A 135 -5.70 -12.06 -5.05
N ARG A 136 -6.85 -12.64 -4.70
CA ARG A 136 -7.53 -12.37 -3.43
C ARG A 136 -6.64 -12.73 -2.24
N TRP A 137 -5.95 -13.87 -2.30
CA TRP A 137 -5.02 -14.27 -1.26
C TRP A 137 -3.84 -13.29 -1.12
N VAL A 138 -3.16 -12.94 -2.22
CA VAL A 138 -2.02 -11.99 -2.20
C VAL A 138 -2.44 -10.63 -1.63
N LEU A 139 -3.58 -10.08 -2.06
CA LEU A 139 -4.07 -8.79 -1.56
C LEU A 139 -4.52 -8.87 -0.09
N ALA A 140 -5.09 -9.99 0.36
CA ALA A 140 -5.42 -10.20 1.77
C ALA A 140 -4.15 -10.24 2.64
N GLU A 141 -3.10 -10.93 2.18
CA GLU A 141 -1.81 -10.98 2.87
C GLU A 141 -1.11 -9.61 2.88
N GLY A 142 -1.18 -8.87 1.76
CA GLY A 142 -0.71 -7.49 1.67
C GLY A 142 -1.42 -6.58 2.67
N LEU A 143 -2.76 -6.64 2.72
CA LEU A 143 -3.56 -5.85 3.67
C LEU A 143 -3.26 -6.21 5.13
N ARG A 144 -3.12 -7.50 5.43
CA ARG A 144 -2.76 -8.00 6.77
C ARG A 144 -1.37 -7.50 7.19
N SER A 145 -0.39 -7.60 6.30
CA SER A 145 0.97 -7.14 6.55
C SER A 145 1.03 -5.63 6.71
N PHE A 146 0.31 -4.88 5.87
CA PHE A 146 0.19 -3.43 5.99
C PHE A 146 -0.37 -3.03 7.35
N ARG A 147 -1.53 -3.59 7.76
CA ARG A 147 -2.12 -3.36 9.09
C ARG A 147 -1.15 -3.66 10.22
N GLY A 148 -0.45 -4.79 10.15
CA GLY A 148 0.49 -5.21 11.20
C GLY A 148 1.72 -4.32 11.34
N ALA A 149 2.03 -3.54 10.31
CA ALA A 149 3.19 -2.66 10.30
C ALA A 149 2.87 -1.18 10.55
N LEU A 150 1.59 -0.79 10.63
CA LEU A 150 1.21 0.60 10.91
C LEU A 150 1.58 0.99 12.33
N SER A 151 2.24 2.13 12.47
CA SER A 151 2.49 2.79 13.74
C SER A 151 1.96 4.22 13.67
N TRP A 152 0.77 4.43 14.21
CA TRP A 152 0.13 5.75 14.22
C TRP A 152 0.94 6.72 15.08
N GLN A 153 1.46 7.75 14.43
CA GLN A 153 2.17 8.85 15.07
C GLN A 153 1.15 9.89 15.53
N THR A 154 1.27 10.33 16.77
CA THR A 154 0.53 11.50 17.25
C THR A 154 1.38 12.75 17.11
N ALA A 155 0.78 13.93 17.03
CA ALA A 155 1.49 15.21 16.92
C ALA A 155 2.51 15.48 18.07
N ARG A 156 2.48 14.69 19.15
CA ARG A 156 3.46 14.76 20.25
C ARG A 156 4.72 13.92 20.02
N ASP A 157 4.68 12.96 19.11
CA ASP A 157 5.79 12.04 18.88
C ASP A 157 6.85 12.63 17.93
N THR A 158 6.51 13.70 17.21
CA THR A 158 7.42 14.36 16.24
C THR A 158 8.30 15.45 16.85
N THR A 159 8.30 15.65 18.18
CA THR A 159 8.98 16.79 18.83
C THR A 159 10.23 16.43 19.67
N ASN A 160 10.78 15.22 19.52
CA ASN A 160 12.00 14.80 20.24
C ASN A 160 13.25 14.80 19.37
#